data_AF-A0A7W0YKB3-F1
#
_entry.id   AF-A0A7W0YKB3-F1
#
_cell.length_a   1.000
_cell.length_b   1.000
_cell.length_c   1.000
_cell.angle_alpha   90.00
_cell.angle_beta   90.00
_cell.angle_gamma   90.00
#
_symmetry.space_group_name_H-M   'P 1'
#
loop_
_entity.id
_entity.type
_entity.pdbx_description
1 polymer ?
#
loop_
_entity_poly.entity_id
_entity_poly.type
_entity_poly.pdbx_seq_one_letter_code
_entity_poly.pdbx_strand_id
1 'polypeptide(L)' 'IQVNGGGGLLFRLGSRVNLDVGATYGYNRLAEGALTRKSSGSSVPVESSSGTNIVARLGLAIGIGG' A
#
# COMPACT_ATOMS: atom_id res chain seq x y z
N ILE A 1 -0.80 10.78 -9.14
CA ILE A 1 -1.54 10.74 -7.85
C ILE A 1 -1.51 9.32 -7.30
N GLN A 2 -1.27 9.16 -6.01
CA GLN A 2 -1.28 7.88 -5.32
C GLN A 2 -2.42 7.91 -4.30
N VAL A 3 -3.37 7.00 -4.43
CA VAL A 3 -4.49 6.84 -3.50
C VAL A 3 -4.35 5.48 -2.86
N ASN A 4 -4.23 5.45 -1.54
CA ASN A 4 -4.24 4.22 -0.76
C ASN A 4 -5.47 4.23 0.14
N GLY A 5 -6.25 3.16 0.09
CA GLY A 5 -7.42 2.95 0.91
C GLY A 5 -7.38 1.55 1.52
N GLY A 6 -7.53 1.47 2.84
CA GLY A 6 -7.43 0.20 3.53
C GLY A 6 -8.18 0.21 4.86
N GLY A 7 -8.48 -0.99 5.34
CA GLY A 7 -9.20 -1.21 6.58
C GLY A 7 -8.89 -2.59 7.15
N GLY A 8 -9.28 -2.79 8.39
CA GLY A 8 -9.11 -4.08 9.06
C GLY A 8 -10.11 -4.27 10.19
N LEU A 9 -10.25 -5.52 10.59
CA LEU A 9 -11.07 -5.98 11.69
C LEU A 9 -10.18 -6.62 12.74
N LEU A 10 -10.44 -6.27 13.99
CA LEU A 10 -9.82 -6.86 15.16
C LEU A 10 -10.85 -7.69 15.90
N PHE A 11 -10.63 -9.00 15.96
CA PHE A 11 -11.47 -9.95 16.66
C PHE A 11 -10.80 -10.35 17.97
N ARG A 12 -11.43 -10.03 19.09
CA ARG A 12 -11.04 -10.59 20.38
C ARG A 12 -11.61 -12.01 20.48
N LEU A 13 -10.75 -13.01 20.35
CA LEU A 13 -11.14 -14.43 20.43
C LEU A 13 -11.16 -14.95 21.87
N GLY A 14 -10.48 -14.25 22.79
CA GLY A 14 -10.49 -14.58 24.22
C GLY A 14 -9.89 -13.45 25.06
N SER A 15 -9.78 -13.67 26.37
CA SER A 15 -9.19 -12.70 27.30
C SER A 15 -7.74 -12.34 26.97
N ARG A 16 -7.03 -13.24 26.28
CA ARG A 16 -5.60 -13.09 25.91
C ARG A 16 -5.31 -13.33 24.44
N VAL A 17 -6.34 -13.49 23.60
CA VAL A 17 -6.17 -13.81 22.17
C VAL A 17 -6.90 -12.79 21.32
N ASN A 18 -6.17 -12.15 20.41
CA ASN A 18 -6.75 -11.28 19.39
C ASN A 18 -6.28 -11.71 18.00
N LEU A 19 -7.21 -11.69 17.05
CA LEU A 19 -6.97 -11.92 15.64
C LEU A 19 -7.17 -10.60 14.89
N ASP A 20 -6.24 -10.28 14.01
CA ASP A 20 -6.23 -9.07 13.21
C ASP A 20 -6.24 -9.45 11.74
N VAL A 21 -7.25 -8.97 11.01
CA VAL A 21 -7.39 -9.20 9.58
C VAL A 21 -7.54 -7.86 8.90
N GLY A 22 -6.68 -7.53 7.95
CA GLY A 22 -6.76 -6.28 7.23
C GLY A 22 -6.35 -6.40 5.78
N ALA A 23 -6.85 -5.48 4.97
CA ALA A 23 -6.45 -5.34 3.58
C ALA A 23 -6.34 -3.86 3.23
N THR A 24 -5.32 -3.53 2.43
CA THR A 24 -5.13 -2.20 1.86
C THR A 24 -4.98 -2.34 0.36
N TYR A 25 -5.75 -1.56 -0.36
CA TYR A 25 -5.68 -1.42 -1.81
C TYR A 25 -5.11 -0.05 -2.14
N GLY A 26 -4.10 -0.02 -3.00
CA GLY A 26 -3.55 1.22 -3.49
C GLY A 26 -3.54 1.27 -5.00
N TYR A 27 -3.78 2.48 -5.50
CA TYR A 27 -3.75 2.78 -6.92
C TYR A 27 -2.86 3.99 -7.17
N ASN A 28 -1.88 3.78 -8.04
CA ASN A 28 -0.88 4.77 -8.43
C ASN A 28 -1.09 5.13 -9.89
N ARG A 29 -1.30 6.41 -10.17
CA ARG A 29 -1.12 6.98 -11.51
C ARG A 29 0.11 7.87 -11.49
N LEU A 30 1.15 7.48 -12.23
CA LEU A 30 2.16 8.46 -12.63
C LEU A 30 1.49 9.38 -13.65
N ALA A 31 1.50 10.68 -13.41
CA ALA A 31 1.01 11.65 -14.39
C ALA A 31 2.01 11.73 -15.56
N GLU A 32 1.51 11.97 -16.77
CA GLU A 32 2.36 12.27 -17.92
C GLU A 32 3.25 13.47 -17.59
N GLY A 33 4.56 13.29 -17.68
CA GLY A 33 5.53 14.33 -17.37
C GLY A 33 6.81 14.11 -18.17
N ALA A 34 7.26 15.15 -18.86
CA ALA A 34 8.55 15.12 -19.53
C ALA A 34 9.67 15.24 -18.49
N LEU A 35 10.41 14.15 -18.25
CA LEU A 35 11.65 14.22 -17.46
C LEU A 35 12.73 14.88 -18.32
N THR A 36 12.96 16.17 -18.11
CA THR A 36 14.05 16.88 -18.80
C THR A 36 15.39 16.53 -18.16
N ARG A 37 16.15 15.63 -18.80
CA ARG A 37 17.52 15.31 -18.38
C ARG A 37 18.44 16.48 -18.77
N LYS A 38 18.77 17.36 -17.81
CA LYS A 38 19.57 18.60 -17.99
C LYS A 38 20.99 18.41 -18.61
N SER A 39 21.47 17.19 -18.83
CA SER A 39 22.83 16.93 -19.35
C SER A 39 22.91 16.75 -20.88
N SER A 40 21.79 16.53 -21.58
CA SER A 40 21.84 16.11 -23.01
C SER A 40 20.79 16.76 -23.93
N GLY A 41 19.95 17.69 -23.46
CA GLY A 41 18.95 18.36 -24.30
C GLY A 41 17.86 17.47 -24.91
N SER A 42 17.88 16.17 -24.60
CA SER A 42 16.96 15.18 -25.17
C SER A 42 15.82 14.89 -24.21
N SER A 43 14.58 15.17 -24.63
CA SER A 43 13.36 14.88 -23.90
C SER A 43 12.98 13.41 -24.13
N VAL A 44 13.10 12.59 -23.08
CA VAL A 44 12.61 11.21 -23.13
C VAL A 44 11.12 11.23 -22.76
N PRO A 45 10.21 10.79 -23.64
CA PRO A 45 8.80 10.67 -23.28
C PRO A 45 8.67 9.61 -22.19
N VAL A 46 8.09 9.99 -21.06
CA VAL A 46 7.75 9.05 -19.98
C VAL A 46 6.28 8.69 -20.17
N GLU A 47 6.02 7.47 -20.60
CA GLU A 47 4.67 6.96 -20.72
C GLU A 47 4.00 6.93 -19.33
N SER A 48 2.76 7.42 -19.25
CA SER A 48 1.96 7.36 -18.04
C SER A 48 1.64 5.90 -17.70
N SER A 49 2.40 5.34 -16.76
CA SER A 49 2.13 4.03 -16.19
C SER A 49 1.22 4.16 -14.97
N SER A 50 0.14 3.38 -14.94
CA SER A 50 -0.65 3.18 -13.72
C SER A 50 -0.39 1.80 -13.15
N GLY A 51 -0.23 1.72 -11.83
CA GLY A 51 0.02 0.48 -11.11
C GLY A 51 -0.91 0.33 -9.92
N THR A 52 -1.28 -0.91 -9.63
CA THR A 52 -2.15 -1.25 -8.51
C THR A 52 -1.39 -2.14 -7.55
N ASN A 53 -1.57 -1.93 -6.24
CA ASN A 53 -1.05 -2.84 -5.22
C ASN A 53 -2.16 -3.27 -4.26
N ILE A 54 -2.03 -4.50 -3.77
CA ILE A 54 -2.89 -5.06 -2.73
C ILE A 54 -1.98 -5.59 -1.65
N VAL A 55 -2.25 -5.19 -0.41
CA VAL A 55 -1.55 -5.65 0.78
C VAL A 55 -2.58 -6.30 1.69
N ALA A 56 -2.44 -7.60 1.93
CA ALA A 56 -3.24 -8.32 2.90
C ALA A 56 -2.41 -8.54 4.18
N ARG A 57 -3.08 -8.47 5.35
CA ARG A 57 -2.47 -8.68 6.66
C ARG A 57 -3.33 -9.63 7.48
N LEU A 58 -2.67 -10.61 8.08
CA LEU A 58 -3.23 -11.52 9.07
C LEU A 58 -2.28 -11.57 10.26
N GLY A 59 -2.78 -11.29 11.46
CA GLY A 59 -2.01 -11.25 12.69
C GLY A 59 -2.71 -11.98 13.82
N LEU A 60 -1.93 -12.71 14.64
CA LEU A 60 -2.39 -13.34 15.88
C LEU A 60 -1.58 -12.78 17.04
N ALA A 61 -2.27 -12.26 18.05
CA ALA A 61 -1.68 -11.79 19.28
C ALA A 61 -2.08 -12.71 20.44
N ILE A 62 -1.08 -13.21 21.18
CA ILE A 62 -1.25 -14.07 22.35
C ILE A 62 -0.60 -13.37 23.54
N GLY A 63 -1.36 -13.16 24.62
CA GLY A 63 -0.85 -12.60 25.86
C GLY A 63 0.03 -13.60 26.60
N ILE A 64 1.28 -13.22 26.88
CA ILE A 64 2.29 -14.05 27.56
C ILE A 64 2.39 -13.81 29.08
N GLY A 65 1.41 -13.13 29.68
CA GLY A 65 1.46 -12.82 31.11
C GLY A 65 0.10 -12.46 31.71
N GLY A 66 -0.09 -12.89 32.95
CA GLY A 66 -1.23 -12.60 33.83
C GLY A 66 -1.45 -13.71 34.83
#